data_AF-A0A923XQF9-F1
#
_entry.id   AF-A0A923XQF9-F1
#
_cell.length_a   1.000
_cell.length_b   1.000
_cell.length_c   1.000
_cell.angle_alpha   90.00
_cell.angle_beta   90.00
_cell.angle_gamma   90.00
#
_symmetry.space_group_name_H-M   'P 1'
#
loop_
_entity.id
_entity.type
_entity.pdbx_description
1 polymer ?
#
loop_
_entity_poly.entity_id
_entity_poly.type
_entity_poly.pdbx_seq_one_letter_code
_entity_poly.pdbx_strand_id
1 'polypeptide(L)' 'MLSVKNKKFTQLIWDFYKKDKRSFCWREDITPYKILVSEIMLQQTQTSRVSIKFVEFLDIFPDFESLANASLVQVLIVW' A
#
# COMPACT_ATOMS: atom_id res chain seq x y z
N MET A 1 25.31 19.02 15.32
CA MET A 1 26.07 18.44 14.18
C MET A 1 25.39 17.24 13.49
N LEU A 2 24.28 16.68 14.02
CA LEU A 2 23.51 15.58 13.38
C LEU A 2 22.50 16.04 12.31
N SER A 3 22.20 17.35 12.22
CA SER A 3 21.11 17.88 11.38
C SER A 3 21.49 18.11 9.90
N VAL A 4 22.77 18.40 9.59
CA VAL A 4 23.18 18.81 8.22
C VAL A 4 23.47 17.62 7.30
N LYS A 5 24.03 16.51 7.82
CA LYS A 5 24.26 15.28 7.03
C LYS A 5 22.95 14.65 6.54
N ASN A 6 21.87 14.80 7.31
CA ASN A 6 20.56 14.30 6.95
C ASN A 6 19.95 15.05 5.75
N LYS A 7 20.13 16.38 5.64
CA LYS A 7 19.51 17.15 4.53
C LYS A 7 20.00 16.73 3.15
N LYS A 8 21.31 16.51 2.98
CA LYS A 8 21.88 16.07 1.68
C LYS A 8 21.41 14.68 1.30
N PHE A 9 21.37 13.75 2.26
CA PHE A 9 20.87 12.39 2.03
C PHE A 9 19.38 12.39 1.69
N THR A 10 18.56 13.09 2.47
CA THR A 10 17.12 13.22 2.21
C THR A 10 16.87 13.82 0.83
N GLN A 11 17.59 14.88 0.43
CA GLN A 11 17.45 15.47 -0.89
C GLN A 11 17.80 14.47 -2.00
N LEU A 12 18.90 13.73 -1.87
CA LEU A 12 19.30 12.70 -2.83
C LEU A 12 18.22 11.63 -3.01
N ILE A 13 17.65 11.13 -1.92
CA ILE A 13 16.56 10.13 -1.97
C ILE A 13 15.31 10.72 -2.61
N TRP A 14 14.95 11.97 -2.30
CA TRP A 14 13.82 12.66 -2.91
C TRP A 14 13.99 12.84 -4.41
N ASP A 15 15.16 13.26 -4.87
CA ASP A 15 15.43 13.47 -6.29
C ASP A 15 15.39 12.15 -7.07
N PHE A 16 15.95 11.08 -6.50
CA PHE A 16 15.82 9.73 -7.05
C PHE A 16 14.37 9.28 -7.10
N TYR A 17 13.60 9.43 -6.01
CA TYR A 17 12.19 9.03 -5.98
C TYR A 17 11.35 9.78 -7.02
N LYS A 18 11.59 11.09 -7.20
CA LYS A 18 10.90 11.87 -8.23
C LYS A 18 11.15 11.36 -9.64
N LYS A 19 12.38 10.88 -9.92
CA LYS A 19 12.80 10.41 -11.23
C LYS A 19 12.37 8.97 -11.52
N ASP A 20 12.57 8.07 -10.55
CA ASP A 20 12.57 6.62 -10.77
C ASP A 20 11.53 5.86 -9.91
N LYS A 21 10.56 6.55 -9.29
CA LYS A 21 9.52 5.86 -8.49
C LYS A 21 8.74 4.86 -9.33
N ARG A 22 8.44 3.72 -8.70
CA ARG A 22 7.48 2.75 -9.21
C ARG A 22 6.05 3.20 -8.91
N SER A 23 5.18 3.13 -9.91
CA SER A 23 3.74 3.27 -9.73
C SER A 23 3.17 1.97 -9.18
N PHE A 24 2.34 2.10 -8.15
CA PHE A 24 1.60 0.99 -7.55
C PHE A 24 0.19 1.49 -7.23
N CYS A 25 -0.82 0.65 -7.45
CA CYS A 25 -2.22 1.01 -7.25
C CYS A 25 -2.54 1.50 -5.83
N TRP A 26 -1.86 1.00 -4.80
CA TRP A 26 -2.00 1.46 -3.41
C TRP A 26 -1.32 2.80 -3.10
N ARG A 27 -0.55 3.37 -4.03
CA ARG A 27 0.03 4.72 -3.92
C ARG A 27 -0.80 5.80 -4.61
N GLU A 28 -1.85 5.41 -5.32
CA GLU A 28 -2.82 6.30 -5.95
C GLU A 28 -4.06 6.40 -5.04
N ASP A 29 -4.74 7.55 -5.04
CA ASP A 29 -5.98 7.79 -4.26
C ASP A 29 -5.89 7.31 -2.80
N ILE A 30 -4.83 7.75 -2.11
CA ILE A 30 -4.44 7.27 -0.78
C ILE A 30 -5.54 7.52 0.25
N THR A 31 -5.99 6.44 0.91
CA THR A 31 -6.84 6.49 2.11
C THR A 31 -6.20 5.65 3.22
N PRO A 32 -6.50 5.92 4.51
CA PRO A 32 -6.00 5.10 5.61
C PRO A 32 -6.31 3.60 5.46
N TYR A 33 -7.51 3.28 4.94
CA TYR A 33 -7.93 1.91 4.68
C TYR A 33 -7.07 1.24 3.60
N LYS A 34 -6.92 1.89 2.45
CA LYS A 34 -6.10 1.39 1.34
C LYS A 34 -4.64 1.16 1.74
N ILE A 35 -4.06 2.09 2.50
CA ILE A 35 -2.69 1.93 3.01
C ILE A 35 -2.60 0.74 3.95
N LEU A 36 -3.49 0.63 4.94
CA LEU A 36 -3.50 -0.50 5.87
C LEU A 36 -3.56 -1.85 5.15
N VAL A 37 -4.52 -2.02 4.24
CA VAL A 37 -4.68 -3.28 3.49
C VAL A 37 -3.41 -3.59 2.69
N SER A 38 -2.86 -2.61 1.97
CA SER A 38 -1.65 -2.80 1.17
C SER A 38 -0.44 -3.21 2.02
N GLU A 39 -0.24 -2.55 3.17
CA GLU A 39 0.90 -2.84 4.06
C GLU A 39 0.80 -4.25 4.64
N ILE A 40 -0.39 -4.69 5.07
CA ILE A 40 -0.58 -6.05 5.60
C ILE A 40 -0.34 -7.11 4.52
N MET A 41 -0.82 -6.91 3.29
CA MET A 41 -0.54 -7.84 2.19
C MET A 41 0.95 -7.90 1.83
N LEU A 42 1.63 -6.75 1.81
CA LEU A 42 3.04 -6.62 1.42
C LEU A 42 4.03 -7.18 2.45
N GLN A 43 3.61 -7.44 3.68
CA GLN A 43 4.46 -8.08 4.71
C GLN A 43 4.88 -9.50 4.32
N GLN A 44 4.03 -10.24 3.61
CA GLN A 44 4.26 -11.66 3.28
C GLN A 44 4.28 -11.93 1.78
N THR A 45 3.78 -11.00 0.95
CA THR A 45 3.55 -11.22 -0.48
C THR A 45 4.30 -10.22 -1.35
N GLN A 46 4.85 -10.69 -2.48
CA GLN A 46 5.56 -9.83 -3.43
C GLN A 46 4.62 -8.84 -4.14
N THR A 47 5.14 -7.64 -4.44
CA THR A 47 4.39 -6.53 -5.05
C THR A 47 3.59 -6.87 -6.32
N SER A 48 4.10 -7.77 -7.18
CA SER A 48 3.41 -8.19 -8.40
C SER A 48 2.09 -8.89 -8.11
N ARG A 49 2.06 -9.75 -7.10
CA ARG A 49 0.86 -10.48 -6.69
C ARG A 49 -0.09 -9.62 -5.86
N VAL A 50 0.46 -8.76 -5.00
CA VAL A 50 -0.36 -7.78 -4.24
C VAL A 50 -1.07 -6.82 -5.20
N SER A 51 -0.46 -6.42 -6.31
CA SER A 51 -1.10 -5.48 -7.25
C SER A 51 -2.42 -6.00 -7.82
N ILE A 52 -2.55 -7.31 -7.98
CA ILE A 52 -3.77 -7.98 -8.44
C ILE A 52 -4.74 -8.13 -7.26
N LYS A 53 -4.28 -8.75 -6.17
CA LYS A 53 -5.12 -9.04 -4.99
C LYS A 53 -5.67 -7.81 -4.29
N PHE A 54 -4.91 -6.73 -4.27
CA PHE A 54 -5.34 -5.47 -3.69
C PHE A 54 -6.56 -4.89 -4.40
N VAL A 55 -6.59 -4.92 -5.74
CA VAL A 55 -7.73 -4.42 -6.52
C VAL A 55 -8.95 -5.31 -6.28
N GLU A 56 -8.79 -6.64 -6.39
CA GLU A 56 -9.88 -7.61 -6.11
C GLU A 56 -10.45 -7.42 -4.70
N PHE A 57 -9.60 -7.20 -3.70
CA PHE A 57 -10.01 -7.01 -2.32
C PHE A 57 -10.81 -5.72 -2.13
N LEU A 58 -10.37 -4.61 -2.72
CA LEU A 58 -11.04 -3.32 -2.60
C LEU A 58 -12.35 -3.23 -3.39
N ASP A 59 -12.49 -4.01 -4.47
CA ASP A 59 -13.73 -4.09 -5.22
C ASP A 59 -14.86 -4.72 -4.38
N ILE A 60 -14.51 -5.64 -3.47
CA ILE A 60 -15.47 -6.31 -2.58
C ILE A 60 -15.61 -5.56 -1.25
N PHE A 61 -14.49 -5.07 -0.71
CA PHE A 61 -14.42 -4.38 0.57
C PHE A 61 -13.77 -3.00 0.37
N PRO A 62 -14.52 -1.98 -0.06
CA PRO A 62 -13.96 -0.66 -0.37
C PRO A 62 -13.52 0.15 0.87
N ASP A 63 -13.98 -0.23 2.07
CA ASP A 63 -13.74 0.50 3.31
C ASP A 63 -13.75 -0.41 4.56
N PHE A 64 -13.55 0.20 5.73
CA PHE A 64 -13.54 -0.51 7.00
C PHE A 64 -14.90 -1.15 7.33
N GLU A 65 -16.01 -0.50 6.99
CA GLU A 65 -17.35 -0.93 7.36
C GLU A 65 -17.77 -2.16 6.54
N SER A 66 -17.53 -2.14 5.23
CA SER A 66 -17.75 -3.28 4.34
C SER A 66 -16.93 -4.51 4.75
N LEU A 67 -15.65 -4.33 5.12
CA LEU A 67 -14.83 -5.43 5.63
C LEU A 67 -15.32 -5.94 7.00
N ALA A 68 -15.69 -5.04 7.91
CA ALA A 68 -16.16 -5.42 9.25
C ALA A 68 -17.48 -6.20 9.23
N ASN A 69 -18.35 -5.93 8.26
CA ASN A 69 -19.62 -6.63 8.07
C ASN A 69 -19.49 -7.93 7.24
N ALA A 70 -18.32 -8.22 6.68
CA ALA A 70 -18.10 -9.41 5.87
C ALA A 70 -18.00 -10.67 6.73
N SER A 71 -18.47 -11.80 6.19
CA SER A 71 -18.17 -13.10 6.80
C SER A 71 -16.69 -13.44 6.63
N LEU A 72 -16.12 -14.15 7.59
CA LEU A 72 -14.73 -14.64 7.50
C LEU A 72 -14.48 -15.44 6.21
N VAL A 73 -15.46 -16.24 5.78
CA VAL A 73 -15.35 -17.03 4.54
C VAL A 73 -15.18 -16.14 3.31
N GLN A 74 -15.94 -15.04 3.21
CA GLN A 74 -15.79 -14.10 2.10
C GLN A 74 -14.42 -13.45 2.10
N VAL A 75 -13.91 -13.05 3.28
CA VAL A 75 -12.58 -12.47 3.41
C VAL A 75 -11.50 -13.46 2.95
N LEU A 76 -11.54 -14.71 3.42
CA LEU A 76 -10.56 -15.74 3.07
C LEU A 76 -10.57 -16.15 1.59
N ILE A 77 -11.68 -15.98 0.89
CA ILE A 77 -11.77 -16.28 -0.55
C ILE A 77 -10.99 -15.25 -1.39
N VAL A 78 -11.08 -13.97 -1.00
CA VAL A 78 -10.45 -12.88 -1.78
C VAL A 78 -9.02 -12.56 -1.33
N TRP A 79 -8.69 -12.83 -0.06
CA TRP A 79 -7.34 -12.67 0.49
C TRP A 79 -6.31 -13.64 -0.14
#